data_AF-A0A0G1QRM1-F1
#
_entry.id   AF-A0A0G1QRM1-F1
#
_cell.length_a   1.000
_cell.length_b   1.000
_cell.length_c   1.000
_cell.angle_alpha   90.00
_cell.angle_beta   90.00
_cell.angle_gamma   90.00
#
_symmetry.space_group_name_H-M   'P 1'
#
loop_
_entity.id
_entity.type
_entity.pdbx_description
1 polymer ?
#
loop_
_entity_poly.entity_id
_entity_poly.type
_entity_poly.pdbx_seq_one_letter_code
_entity_poly.pdbx_strand_id
1 'polypeptide(L)'
;MLKKIFLFFILSFLLLVFPRHSLAAGEFATDVTVNYKIEKGGTTFVSHLISLENLFSDLYATSYSLVLDNIEPKNISVFEGSKALPFKLSKEGAKNSLTIDFPEALVGKGEKRIFTVLFEEAGFAARTGEVWEISIPRLSSDENFRSYNVSFSVPATFGTEAYISPKPKEVKTEEGRVIYFFEKEDVERTGVTAGFGAFQVFSFTLNYHLENPLSKSAKVDIALPPDTALQRVYYQVVNPKPENIYVDSDGNWLATFVLKSRERIDVEVKGIVQIFAAPRSFPGTREETLQENLKEREFWETSNPKIKELAEKLKTPAAIYDYVWQTLSYDYERVRPNVERFGAVKALENPTNAICMEFTDLFIALARSAGIPAREINGYAYTENPEIQPLSLVADVLHAWPEYWDESKKAWIPIDPTWASTTGGVDFFSKLDLRHFTFVIHGKDPQKPYPPGSYKLGPNPQKDVFVSFGTLPEERVSHPEITVVTKRPVPFGPTRLDITIRNPGPVALYNLAPAVSFNGSNTKTEIIEVLLPYAHYEIESAVPYSFLGRSTPETVTVLVADSQVQVPTNKNQIILESAIVLLLLLLILVLVILIRFKKIQISKFRDKIRVLVGRITKKDNPPLS
;
A
#
# COMPACT_ATOMS: atom_id res chain seq x y z
N MET A 1 -36.09 27.51 -60.90
CA MET A 1 -36.78 26.25 -60.55
C MET A 1 -35.92 25.01 -60.81
N LEU A 2 -35.26 24.89 -61.98
CA LEU A 2 -34.42 23.72 -62.33
C LEU A 2 -33.31 23.36 -61.32
N LYS A 3 -32.59 24.33 -60.74
CA LYS A 3 -31.53 24.05 -59.74
C LYS A 3 -32.05 23.37 -58.45
N LYS A 4 -33.27 23.67 -58.03
CA LYS A 4 -33.88 23.05 -56.83
C LYS A 4 -34.33 21.61 -57.12
N ILE A 5 -34.77 21.34 -58.34
CA ILE A 5 -35.16 20.00 -58.79
C ILE A 5 -33.92 19.10 -58.94
N PHE A 6 -32.82 19.65 -59.46
CA PHE A 6 -31.56 18.91 -59.57
C PHE A 6 -30.92 18.59 -58.21
N LEU A 7 -30.98 19.53 -57.26
CA LEU A 7 -30.52 19.29 -55.89
C LEU A 7 -31.36 18.23 -55.16
N PHE A 8 -32.67 18.20 -55.41
CA PHE A 8 -33.58 17.18 -54.86
C PHE A 8 -33.27 15.79 -55.44
N PHE A 9 -32.97 15.69 -56.74
CA PHE A 9 -32.56 14.43 -57.36
C PHE A 9 -31.19 13.94 -56.85
N ILE A 10 -30.22 14.83 -56.62
CA ILE A 10 -28.91 14.46 -56.05
C ILE A 10 -29.06 14.01 -54.59
N LEU A 11 -29.86 14.70 -53.78
CA LEU A 11 -30.10 14.33 -52.39
C LEU A 11 -30.85 12.99 -52.28
N SER A 12 -31.82 12.75 -53.16
CA SER A 12 -32.56 11.47 -53.20
C SER A 12 -31.73 10.32 -53.77
N PHE A 13 -30.76 10.60 -54.65
CA PHE A 13 -29.81 9.59 -55.13
C PHE A 13 -28.77 9.25 -54.06
N LEU A 14 -28.30 10.24 -53.29
CA LEU A 14 -27.44 10.01 -52.13
C LEU A 14 -28.12 9.12 -51.07
N LEU A 15 -29.43 9.30 -50.82
CA LEU A 15 -30.20 8.44 -49.91
C LEU A 15 -30.40 6.99 -50.41
N LEU A 16 -30.19 6.73 -51.71
CA LEU A 16 -30.31 5.38 -52.31
C LEU A 16 -28.95 4.67 -52.48
N VAL A 17 -27.83 5.39 -52.33
CA VAL A 17 -26.46 4.86 -52.53
C VAL A 17 -25.71 4.63 -51.21
N PHE A 18 -26.25 5.04 -50.06
CA PHE A 18 -25.74 4.56 -48.79
C PHE A 18 -26.20 3.11 -48.57
N PRO A 19 -25.28 2.11 -48.56
CA PRO A 19 -25.64 0.76 -48.19
C PRO A 19 -26.22 0.82 -46.78
N ARG A 20 -27.49 0.43 -46.62
CA ARG A 20 -27.99 0.10 -45.29
C ARG A 20 -27.11 -1.05 -44.81
N HIS A 21 -26.42 -0.86 -43.69
CA HIS A 21 -25.81 -1.96 -42.97
C HIS A 21 -26.96 -2.94 -42.63
N SER A 22 -27.17 -3.96 -43.46
CA SER A 22 -27.99 -5.10 -43.07
C SER A 22 -27.14 -5.88 -42.09
N LEU A 23 -27.38 -5.65 -40.80
CA LEU A 23 -26.99 -6.63 -39.79
C LEU A 23 -27.71 -7.92 -40.18
N ALA A 24 -26.96 -8.95 -40.56
CA ALA A 24 -27.52 -10.27 -40.79
C ALA A 24 -28.19 -10.69 -39.47
N ALA A 25 -29.52 -10.74 -39.46
CA ALA A 25 -30.23 -11.29 -38.31
C ALA A 25 -29.85 -12.78 -38.22
N GLY A 26 -29.34 -13.21 -37.07
CA GLY A 26 -29.08 -14.62 -36.83
C GLY A 26 -30.34 -15.46 -37.05
N GLU A 27 -30.19 -16.73 -37.39
CA GLU A 27 -31.33 -17.63 -37.64
C GLU A 27 -32.18 -17.86 -36.37
N PHE A 28 -31.56 -17.68 -35.20
CA PHE A 28 -32.17 -17.84 -33.89
C PHE A 28 -31.81 -16.66 -32.98
N ALA A 29 -32.72 -16.28 -32.09
CA ALA A 29 -32.44 -15.38 -30.97
C ALA A 29 -32.23 -16.19 -29.69
N THR A 30 -31.12 -15.95 -29.00
CA THR A 30 -30.75 -16.68 -27.79
C THR A 30 -30.77 -15.75 -26.57
N ASP A 31 -31.55 -16.12 -25.56
CA ASP A 31 -31.53 -15.50 -24.24
C ASP A 31 -30.94 -16.48 -23.23
N VAL A 32 -30.03 -16.01 -22.39
CA VAL A 32 -29.35 -16.85 -21.40
C VAL A 32 -29.43 -16.23 -20.02
N THR A 33 -29.74 -17.04 -19.02
CA THR A 33 -29.58 -16.70 -17.60
C THR A 33 -28.64 -17.71 -16.97
N VAL A 34 -27.52 -17.24 -16.45
CA VAL A 34 -26.51 -18.07 -15.78
C VAL A 34 -26.52 -17.78 -14.28
N ASN A 35 -26.60 -18.85 -13.48
CA ASN A 35 -26.48 -18.77 -12.03
C ASN A 35 -25.26 -19.55 -11.56
N TYR A 36 -24.37 -18.89 -10.83
CA TYR A 36 -23.22 -19.48 -10.17
C TYR A 36 -23.49 -19.57 -8.66
N LYS A 37 -23.77 -20.77 -8.15
CA LYS A 37 -23.99 -21.00 -6.73
C LYS A 37 -22.72 -21.53 -6.08
N ILE A 38 -21.96 -20.66 -5.42
CA ILE A 38 -20.73 -21.03 -4.73
C ILE A 38 -21.06 -21.62 -3.35
N GLU A 39 -20.62 -22.85 -3.06
CA GLU A 39 -20.77 -23.46 -1.75
C GLU A 39 -19.61 -23.15 -0.81
N LYS A 40 -19.77 -23.47 0.48
CA LYS A 40 -18.76 -23.16 1.53
C LYS A 40 -17.36 -23.72 1.26
N GLY A 41 -17.26 -24.79 0.45
CA GLY A 41 -16.01 -25.43 0.07
C GLY A 41 -15.37 -24.89 -1.21
N GLY A 42 -15.97 -23.88 -1.86
CA GLY A 42 -15.50 -23.32 -3.14
C GLY A 42 -16.07 -24.00 -4.38
N THR A 43 -16.60 -25.22 -4.26
CA THR A 43 -17.34 -25.87 -5.36
C THR A 43 -18.52 -25.01 -5.78
N THR A 44 -18.62 -24.76 -7.07
CA THR A 44 -19.64 -23.91 -7.67
C THR A 44 -20.56 -24.75 -8.54
N PHE A 45 -21.86 -24.67 -8.26
CA PHE A 45 -22.90 -25.24 -9.11
C PHE A 45 -23.35 -24.19 -10.12
N VAL A 46 -23.16 -24.48 -11.40
CA VAL A 46 -23.51 -23.57 -12.48
C VAL A 46 -24.79 -24.05 -13.16
N SER A 47 -25.72 -23.13 -13.38
CA SER A 47 -26.97 -23.36 -14.09
C SER A 47 -27.13 -22.38 -15.24
N HIS A 48 -27.06 -22.86 -16.48
CA HIS A 48 -27.38 -22.10 -17.69
C HIS A 48 -28.80 -22.40 -18.12
N LEU A 49 -29.71 -21.45 -17.94
CA LEU A 49 -31.05 -21.50 -18.54
C LEU A 49 -30.98 -20.79 -19.89
N ILE A 50 -31.21 -21.53 -20.97
CA ILE A 50 -31.09 -21.05 -22.35
C ILE A 50 -32.47 -21.11 -23.01
N SER A 51 -32.89 -19.99 -23.61
CA SER A 51 -34.08 -19.87 -24.44
C SER A 51 -33.66 -19.57 -25.88
N LEU A 52 -33.89 -20.53 -26.77
CA LEU A 52 -33.62 -20.43 -28.20
C LEU A 52 -34.93 -20.18 -28.95
N GLU A 53 -35.11 -18.96 -29.48
CA GLU A 53 -36.28 -18.57 -30.27
C GLU A 53 -35.97 -18.64 -31.76
N ASN A 54 -36.80 -19.36 -32.51
CA ASN A 54 -36.66 -19.48 -33.96
C ASN A 54 -37.19 -18.22 -34.67
N LEU A 55 -36.36 -17.56 -35.48
CA LEU A 55 -36.76 -16.35 -36.20
C LEU A 55 -37.34 -16.62 -37.59
N PHE A 56 -37.27 -17.87 -38.05
CA PHE A 56 -37.68 -18.34 -39.37
C PHE A 56 -38.78 -19.42 -39.27
N SER A 57 -39.56 -19.59 -40.33
CA SER A 57 -40.68 -20.55 -40.36
C SER A 57 -40.29 -21.93 -40.87
N ASP A 58 -39.17 -22.02 -41.58
CA ASP A 58 -38.70 -23.16 -42.38
C ASP A 58 -37.40 -23.79 -41.86
N LEU A 59 -36.84 -23.24 -40.77
CA LEU A 59 -35.66 -23.76 -40.10
C LEU A 59 -36.03 -24.34 -38.73
N TYR A 60 -35.19 -25.22 -38.20
CA TYR A 60 -35.22 -25.65 -36.80
C TYR A 60 -33.81 -26.06 -36.37
N ALA A 61 -33.48 -25.85 -35.10
CA ALA A 61 -32.18 -26.22 -34.57
C ALA A 61 -32.13 -27.74 -34.27
N THR A 62 -31.11 -28.42 -34.79
CA THR A 62 -30.84 -29.85 -34.51
C THR A 62 -29.87 -30.05 -33.36
N SER A 63 -29.09 -29.02 -33.02
CA SER A 63 -28.20 -29.01 -31.86
C SER A 63 -27.91 -27.60 -31.38
N TYR A 64 -27.32 -27.50 -30.18
CA TYR A 64 -26.77 -26.27 -29.62
C TYR A 64 -25.38 -26.56 -29.05
N SER A 65 -24.40 -25.70 -29.33
CA SER A 65 -23.04 -25.85 -28.78
C SER A 65 -22.78 -24.75 -27.75
N LEU A 66 -22.44 -25.15 -26.53
CA LEU A 66 -21.97 -24.25 -25.48
C LEU A 66 -20.44 -24.39 -25.36
N VAL A 67 -19.72 -23.30 -25.57
CA VAL A 67 -18.26 -23.27 -25.44
C VAL A 67 -17.89 -22.76 -24.05
N LEU A 68 -17.12 -23.56 -23.32
CA LEU A 68 -16.64 -23.28 -21.97
C LEU A 68 -15.12 -23.12 -22.02
N ASP A 69 -14.65 -21.88 -21.97
CA ASP A 69 -13.23 -21.53 -22.09
C ASP A 69 -12.54 -21.57 -20.72
N ASN A 70 -11.46 -22.35 -20.58
CA ASN A 70 -10.75 -22.57 -19.32
C ASN A 70 -11.62 -23.10 -18.16
N ILE A 71 -12.74 -23.76 -18.47
CA ILE A 71 -13.66 -24.34 -17.49
C ILE A 71 -13.70 -25.85 -17.73
N GLU A 72 -13.52 -26.66 -16.69
CA GLU A 72 -13.53 -28.14 -16.76
C GLU A 72 -14.79 -28.75 -16.13
N PRO A 73 -15.97 -28.64 -16.78
CA PRO A 73 -17.23 -28.98 -16.15
C PRO A 73 -17.32 -30.45 -15.70
N LYS A 74 -17.81 -30.66 -14.47
CA LYS A 74 -18.09 -31.99 -13.89
C LYS A 74 -19.58 -32.17 -13.65
N ASN A 75 -20.02 -33.42 -13.51
CA ASN A 75 -21.42 -33.78 -13.21
C ASN A 75 -22.44 -33.09 -14.14
N ILE A 76 -22.12 -33.03 -15.44
CA ILE A 76 -22.94 -32.35 -16.45
C ILE A 76 -24.30 -33.04 -16.57
N SER A 77 -25.37 -32.24 -16.55
CA SER A 77 -26.71 -32.70 -16.87
C SER A 77 -27.47 -31.65 -17.67
N VAL A 78 -28.26 -32.11 -18.64
CA VAL A 78 -28.97 -31.24 -19.59
C VAL A 78 -30.43 -31.66 -19.67
N PHE A 79 -31.35 -30.72 -19.50
CA PHE A 79 -32.79 -30.99 -19.48
C PHE A 79 -33.60 -29.94 -20.24
N GLU A 80 -34.67 -30.38 -20.91
CA GLU A 80 -35.75 -29.56 -21.43
C GLU A 80 -37.01 -29.88 -20.60
N GLY A 81 -37.41 -28.97 -19.70
CA GLY A 81 -38.40 -29.26 -18.68
C GLY A 81 -37.93 -30.40 -17.76
N SER A 82 -38.64 -31.54 -17.76
CA SER A 82 -38.26 -32.75 -17.02
C SER A 82 -37.55 -33.80 -17.87
N LYS A 83 -37.36 -33.55 -19.18
CA LYS A 83 -36.79 -34.52 -20.13
C LYS A 83 -35.28 -34.30 -20.27
N ALA A 84 -34.49 -35.35 -20.07
CA ALA A 84 -33.04 -35.29 -20.30
C ALA A 84 -32.72 -35.20 -21.79
N LEU A 85 -31.77 -34.33 -22.16
CA LEU A 85 -31.27 -34.19 -23.53
C LEU A 85 -29.91 -34.89 -23.70
N PRO A 86 -29.67 -35.56 -24.83
CA PRO A 86 -28.35 -36.11 -25.14
C PRO A 86 -27.33 -34.99 -25.39
N PHE A 87 -26.10 -35.19 -24.94
CA PHE A 87 -25.01 -34.25 -25.18
C PHE A 87 -23.68 -34.99 -25.44
N LYS A 88 -22.75 -34.28 -26.08
CA LYS A 88 -21.37 -34.72 -26.33
C LYS A 88 -20.42 -33.63 -25.84
N LEU A 89 -19.39 -34.04 -25.11
CA LEU A 89 -18.31 -33.16 -24.68
C LEU A 89 -17.09 -33.40 -25.56
N SER A 90 -16.56 -32.35 -26.18
CA SER A 90 -15.27 -32.36 -26.87
C SER A 90 -14.34 -31.33 -26.23
N LYS A 91 -13.03 -31.63 -26.20
CA LYS A 91 -11.99 -30.74 -25.69
C LYS A 91 -11.02 -30.39 -26.81
N GLU A 92 -10.80 -29.10 -27.02
CA GLU A 92 -9.80 -28.58 -27.96
C GLU A 92 -8.93 -27.55 -27.23
N GLY A 93 -7.70 -27.95 -26.90
CA GLY A 93 -6.84 -27.15 -26.04
C GLY A 93 -7.48 -26.91 -24.66
N ALA A 94 -7.70 -25.64 -24.32
CA ALA A 94 -8.33 -25.22 -23.07
C ALA A 94 -9.85 -25.01 -23.17
N LYS A 95 -10.45 -25.19 -24.35
CA LYS A 95 -11.89 -25.04 -24.58
C LYS A 95 -12.59 -26.38 -24.49
N ASN A 96 -13.63 -26.45 -23.66
CA ASN A 96 -14.57 -27.57 -23.60
C ASN A 96 -15.85 -27.18 -24.34
N SER A 97 -16.20 -27.90 -25.40
CA SER A 97 -17.42 -27.67 -26.18
C SER A 97 -18.47 -28.74 -25.83
N LEU A 98 -19.60 -28.29 -25.30
CA LEU A 98 -20.75 -29.13 -24.99
C LEU A 98 -21.77 -29.02 -26.12
N THR A 99 -21.85 -30.03 -26.97
CA THR A 99 -22.84 -30.12 -28.05
C THR A 99 -24.07 -30.87 -27.56
N ILE A 100 -25.21 -30.19 -27.51
CA ILE A 100 -26.51 -30.70 -27.06
C ILE A 100 -27.32 -31.06 -28.29
N ASP A 101 -27.70 -32.33 -28.43
CA ASP A 101 -28.45 -32.83 -29.57
C ASP A 101 -29.97 -32.72 -29.29
N PHE A 102 -30.73 -32.26 -30.28
CA PHE A 102 -32.17 -32.03 -30.19
C PHE A 102 -32.96 -33.08 -30.99
N PRO A 103 -33.53 -34.13 -30.34
CA PRO A 103 -34.16 -35.23 -31.06
C PRO A 103 -35.50 -34.88 -31.70
N GLU A 104 -36.22 -33.93 -31.10
CA GLU A 104 -37.52 -33.47 -31.58
C GLU A 104 -37.34 -32.12 -32.30
N ALA A 105 -37.91 -32.01 -33.50
CA ALA A 105 -37.92 -30.78 -34.26
C ALA A 105 -38.95 -29.79 -33.67
N LEU A 106 -38.55 -28.53 -33.50
CA LEU A 106 -39.44 -27.43 -33.14
C LEU A 106 -39.42 -26.40 -34.28
N VAL A 107 -40.45 -26.47 -35.11
CA VAL A 107 -40.58 -25.68 -36.34
C VAL A 107 -41.63 -24.60 -36.13
N GLY A 108 -41.34 -23.39 -36.58
CA GLY A 108 -42.28 -22.28 -36.51
C GLY A 108 -41.59 -21.00 -36.04
N LYS A 109 -41.89 -19.90 -36.74
CA LYS A 109 -41.37 -18.58 -36.36
C LYS A 109 -41.95 -18.17 -35.01
N GLY A 110 -41.10 -17.81 -34.06
CA GLY A 110 -41.45 -17.42 -32.70
C GLY A 110 -41.53 -18.59 -31.71
N GLU A 111 -41.42 -19.83 -32.18
CA GLU A 111 -41.34 -20.99 -31.28
C GLU A 111 -40.06 -20.97 -30.46
N LYS A 112 -40.18 -21.32 -29.16
CA LYS A 112 -39.08 -21.24 -28.19
C LYS A 112 -38.74 -22.60 -27.62
N ARG A 113 -37.47 -22.95 -27.68
CA ARG A 113 -36.90 -24.09 -26.97
C ARG A 113 -36.20 -23.60 -25.71
N ILE A 114 -36.63 -24.10 -24.55
CA ILE A 114 -36.07 -23.70 -23.26
C ILE A 114 -35.44 -24.94 -22.61
N PHE A 115 -34.13 -24.89 -22.38
CA PHE A 115 -33.39 -25.99 -21.78
C PHE A 115 -32.39 -25.47 -20.76
N THR A 116 -32.01 -26.33 -19.81
CA THR A 116 -31.07 -26.03 -18.73
C THR A 116 -29.87 -26.94 -18.82
N VAL A 117 -28.67 -26.36 -18.73
CA VAL A 117 -27.40 -27.07 -18.55
C VAL A 117 -26.93 -26.84 -17.12
N LEU A 118 -26.69 -27.91 -16.39
CA LEU A 118 -26.16 -27.90 -15.03
C LEU A 118 -24.79 -28.58 -15.01
N PHE A 119 -23.83 -28.00 -14.30
CA PHE A 119 -22.54 -28.64 -14.03
C PHE A 119 -21.92 -28.08 -12.75
N GLU A 120 -20.90 -28.79 -12.25
CA GLU A 120 -20.06 -28.39 -11.12
C GLU A 120 -18.67 -28.00 -11.60
N GLU A 121 -18.09 -26.97 -10.98
CA GLU A 121 -16.70 -26.58 -11.19
C GLU A 121 -16.09 -25.97 -9.92
N ALA A 122 -14.81 -26.20 -9.68
CA ALA A 122 -14.11 -25.69 -8.49
C ALA A 122 -13.27 -24.43 -8.77
N GLY A 123 -12.95 -24.13 -10.04
CA GLY A 123 -12.07 -23.02 -10.41
C GLY A 123 -12.66 -21.60 -10.24
N PHE A 124 -13.97 -21.45 -10.01
CA PHE A 124 -14.59 -20.12 -9.90
C PHE A 124 -14.39 -19.45 -8.54
N ALA A 125 -14.07 -20.21 -7.48
CA ALA A 125 -13.89 -19.68 -6.14
C ALA A 125 -12.69 -20.32 -5.45
N ALA A 126 -11.73 -19.48 -5.04
CA ALA A 126 -10.52 -19.90 -4.34
C ALA A 126 -10.44 -19.22 -2.97
N ARG A 127 -10.01 -19.97 -1.95
CA ARG A 127 -9.72 -19.39 -0.63
C ARG A 127 -8.22 -19.12 -0.51
N THR A 128 -7.85 -17.85 -0.48
CA THR A 128 -6.47 -17.41 -0.24
C THR A 128 -6.39 -16.80 1.15
N GLY A 129 -5.74 -17.50 2.08
CA GLY A 129 -5.68 -17.09 3.49
C GLY A 129 -7.06 -16.87 4.13
N GLU A 130 -7.35 -15.62 4.48
CA GLU A 130 -8.60 -15.21 5.15
C GLU A 130 -9.68 -14.71 4.18
N VAL A 131 -9.39 -14.72 2.88
CA VAL A 131 -10.23 -14.14 1.84
C VAL A 131 -10.71 -15.22 0.87
N TRP A 132 -11.96 -15.08 0.42
CA TRP A 132 -12.50 -15.80 -0.72
C TRP A 132 -12.44 -14.93 -1.96
N GLU A 133 -11.77 -15.43 -2.99
CA GLU A 133 -11.68 -14.82 -4.31
C GLU A 133 -12.62 -15.54 -5.26
N ILE A 134 -13.43 -14.77 -5.98
CA ILE A 134 -14.38 -15.27 -6.97
C ILE A 134 -14.02 -14.68 -8.31
N SER A 135 -13.94 -15.53 -9.32
CA SER A 135 -13.67 -15.16 -10.71
C SER A 135 -14.69 -15.83 -11.61
N ILE A 136 -15.51 -15.02 -12.28
CA ILE A 136 -16.45 -15.46 -13.30
C ILE A 136 -15.92 -14.94 -14.64
N PRO A 137 -15.73 -15.83 -15.63
CA PRO A 137 -15.10 -15.47 -16.89
C PRO A 137 -15.94 -14.47 -17.68
N ARG A 138 -15.25 -13.71 -18.53
CA ARG A 138 -15.89 -12.79 -19.46
C ARG A 138 -16.75 -13.53 -20.49
N LEU A 139 -17.80 -12.88 -20.95
CA LEU A 139 -18.59 -13.37 -22.08
C LEU A 139 -17.79 -13.20 -23.38
N SER A 140 -17.77 -14.23 -24.24
CA SER A 140 -17.09 -14.14 -25.54
C SER A 140 -17.82 -13.15 -26.46
N SER A 141 -17.09 -12.25 -27.11
CA SER A 141 -17.64 -11.26 -28.05
C SER A 141 -18.22 -11.88 -29.33
N ASP A 142 -17.88 -13.14 -29.62
CA ASP A 142 -18.34 -13.86 -30.81
C ASP A 142 -19.77 -14.41 -30.64
N GLU A 143 -20.34 -14.38 -29.44
CA GLU A 143 -21.67 -14.91 -29.16
C GLU A 143 -22.76 -13.82 -29.24
N ASN A 144 -23.59 -13.88 -30.28
CA ASN A 144 -24.70 -12.96 -30.51
C ASN A 144 -25.93 -13.31 -29.63
N PHE A 145 -25.84 -13.06 -28.32
CA PHE A 145 -27.01 -13.18 -27.43
C PHE A 145 -27.94 -11.98 -27.54
N ARG A 146 -29.26 -12.21 -27.53
CA ARG A 146 -30.25 -11.14 -27.38
C ARG A 146 -30.24 -10.59 -25.95
N SER A 147 -30.15 -11.47 -24.96
CA SER A 147 -29.97 -11.10 -23.55
C SER A 147 -29.09 -12.12 -22.84
N TYR A 148 -28.28 -11.63 -21.89
CA TYR A 148 -27.39 -12.46 -21.09
C TYR A 148 -27.37 -11.94 -19.65
N ASN A 149 -27.98 -12.66 -18.74
CA ASN A 149 -28.07 -12.28 -17.32
C ASN A 149 -27.17 -13.21 -16.51
N VAL A 150 -26.31 -12.64 -15.68
CA VAL A 150 -25.44 -13.39 -14.78
C VAL A 150 -25.83 -13.10 -13.35
N SER A 151 -25.90 -14.16 -12.56
CA SER A 151 -25.98 -14.04 -11.11
C SER A 151 -25.00 -14.98 -10.44
N PHE A 152 -24.42 -14.55 -9.33
CA PHE A 152 -23.71 -15.46 -8.46
C PHE A 152 -24.15 -15.30 -7.02
N SER A 153 -24.08 -16.38 -6.25
CA SER A 153 -24.42 -16.35 -4.84
C SER A 153 -23.32 -16.95 -3.97
N VAL A 154 -23.09 -16.33 -2.83
CA VAL A 154 -22.11 -16.76 -1.82
C VAL A 154 -22.79 -17.00 -0.47
N PRO A 155 -22.29 -17.94 0.35
CA PRO A 155 -22.74 -18.07 1.72
C PRO A 155 -22.36 -16.82 2.54
N ALA A 156 -23.22 -16.37 3.44
CA ALA A 156 -22.90 -15.24 4.34
C ALA A 156 -21.66 -15.49 5.22
N THR A 157 -21.23 -16.75 5.36
CA THR A 157 -20.00 -17.12 6.08
C THR A 157 -18.72 -16.70 5.37
N PHE A 158 -18.77 -16.27 4.12
CA PHE A 158 -17.60 -15.71 3.41
C PHE A 158 -17.16 -14.35 3.99
N GLY A 159 -18.03 -13.70 4.77
CA GLY A 159 -17.74 -12.44 5.42
C GLY A 159 -18.17 -11.24 4.57
N THR A 160 -17.56 -10.09 4.86
CA THR A 160 -17.86 -8.82 4.20
C THR A 160 -17.33 -8.80 2.78
N GLU A 161 -18.07 -8.21 1.84
CA GLU A 161 -17.56 -7.87 0.52
C GLU A 161 -16.41 -6.88 0.66
N ALA A 162 -15.21 -7.31 0.29
CA ALA A 162 -14.02 -6.47 0.26
C ALA A 162 -14.03 -5.60 -0.99
N TYR A 163 -14.35 -6.23 -2.13
CA TYR A 163 -14.51 -5.59 -3.42
C TYR A 163 -15.36 -6.45 -4.36
N ILE A 164 -15.93 -5.81 -5.37
CA ILE A 164 -16.58 -6.45 -6.50
C ILE A 164 -16.42 -5.58 -7.74
N SER A 165 -16.04 -6.18 -8.87
CA SER A 165 -16.01 -5.51 -10.17
C SER A 165 -16.47 -6.46 -11.27
N PRO A 166 -17.36 -6.01 -12.19
CA PRO A 166 -18.02 -4.72 -12.22
C PRO A 166 -18.98 -4.52 -11.03
N LYS A 167 -19.55 -3.33 -10.87
CA LYS A 167 -20.57 -3.09 -9.84
C LYS A 167 -21.85 -3.85 -10.19
N PRO A 168 -22.43 -4.63 -9.27
CA PRO A 168 -23.67 -5.34 -9.50
C PRO A 168 -24.83 -4.36 -9.70
N LYS A 169 -25.82 -4.73 -10.52
CA LYS A 169 -27.06 -3.97 -10.70
C LYS A 169 -27.96 -4.07 -9.48
N GLU A 170 -27.97 -5.26 -8.87
CA GLU A 170 -28.80 -5.57 -7.72
C GLU A 170 -28.04 -6.55 -6.81
N VAL A 171 -28.23 -6.39 -5.50
CA VAL A 171 -27.74 -7.30 -4.47
C VAL A 171 -28.90 -7.70 -3.57
N LYS A 172 -29.12 -9.01 -3.41
CA LYS A 172 -30.17 -9.58 -2.54
C LYS A 172 -29.55 -10.42 -1.45
N THR A 173 -30.27 -10.55 -0.34
CA THR A 173 -29.92 -11.48 0.74
C THR A 173 -31.10 -12.40 0.98
N GLU A 174 -30.90 -13.69 0.73
CA GLU A 174 -31.93 -14.72 0.84
C GLU A 174 -31.32 -15.96 1.49
N GLU A 175 -32.03 -16.54 2.48
CA GLU A 175 -31.68 -17.84 3.08
C GLU A 175 -30.22 -17.98 3.54
N GLY A 176 -29.63 -16.92 4.11
CA GLY A 176 -28.24 -16.92 4.58
C GLY A 176 -27.19 -16.86 3.47
N ARG A 177 -27.59 -16.45 2.27
CA ARG A 177 -26.72 -16.20 1.10
C ARG A 177 -26.89 -14.77 0.61
N VAL A 178 -25.84 -14.26 -0.01
CA VAL A 178 -25.86 -12.98 -0.73
C VAL A 178 -25.81 -13.29 -2.21
N ILE A 179 -26.69 -12.66 -2.99
CA ILE A 179 -26.85 -12.90 -4.43
C ILE A 179 -26.59 -11.59 -5.17
N TYR A 180 -25.75 -11.66 -6.18
CA TYR A 180 -25.30 -10.54 -7.00
C TYR A 180 -25.81 -10.71 -8.42
N PHE A 181 -26.34 -9.64 -9.02
CA PHE A 181 -26.92 -9.66 -10.37
C PHE A 181 -26.19 -8.71 -11.33
N PHE A 182 -25.95 -9.18 -12.54
CA PHE A 182 -25.25 -8.50 -13.63
C PHE A 182 -25.98 -8.70 -14.95
N GLU A 183 -25.83 -7.72 -15.84
CA GLU A 183 -26.35 -7.74 -17.20
C GLU A 183 -25.23 -8.01 -18.21
N LYS A 184 -25.63 -8.19 -19.47
CA LYS A 184 -24.75 -8.56 -20.58
C LYS A 184 -23.57 -7.59 -20.72
N GLU A 185 -23.86 -6.29 -20.73
CA GLU A 185 -22.87 -5.23 -20.93
C GLU A 185 -21.82 -5.19 -19.82
N ASP A 186 -22.15 -5.68 -18.62
CA ASP A 186 -21.23 -5.68 -17.49
C ASP A 186 -20.17 -6.79 -17.64
N VAL A 187 -20.57 -7.97 -18.14
CA VAL A 187 -19.72 -9.17 -18.17
C VAL A 187 -19.00 -9.39 -19.51
N GLU A 188 -19.44 -8.73 -20.58
CA GLU A 188 -18.78 -8.78 -21.89
C GLU A 188 -17.36 -8.21 -21.89
N ARG A 189 -17.11 -7.18 -21.07
CA ARG A 189 -15.81 -6.49 -21.10
C ARG A 189 -14.72 -7.20 -20.29
N THR A 190 -15.03 -7.61 -19.06
CA THR A 190 -14.01 -8.00 -18.06
C THR A 190 -14.36 -9.26 -17.26
N GLY A 191 -15.54 -9.84 -17.44
CA GLY A 191 -16.07 -10.84 -16.50
C GLY A 191 -16.39 -10.23 -15.12
N VAL A 192 -16.58 -11.08 -14.11
CA VAL A 192 -16.84 -10.64 -12.72
C VAL A 192 -15.73 -11.14 -11.80
N THR A 193 -15.20 -10.24 -10.97
CA THR A 193 -14.24 -10.59 -9.92
C THR A 193 -14.70 -10.01 -8.58
N ALA A 194 -14.65 -10.80 -7.52
CA ALA A 194 -15.11 -10.39 -6.19
C ALA A 194 -14.24 -11.00 -5.09
N GLY A 195 -13.96 -10.21 -4.06
CA GLY A 195 -13.21 -10.63 -2.88
C GLY A 195 -14.07 -10.52 -1.64
N PHE A 196 -14.09 -11.55 -0.79
CA PHE A 196 -14.85 -11.57 0.46
C PHE A 196 -13.93 -11.84 1.65
N GLY A 197 -13.95 -10.94 2.61
CA GLY A 197 -13.05 -10.90 3.76
C GLY A 197 -12.76 -9.45 4.18
N ALA A 198 -12.45 -9.20 5.44
CA ALA A 198 -12.18 -7.84 5.90
C ALA A 198 -10.78 -7.34 5.47
N PHE A 199 -9.82 -8.26 5.41
CA PHE A 199 -8.41 -8.00 5.10
C PHE A 199 -7.69 -9.32 4.83
N GLN A 200 -6.52 -9.24 4.20
CA GLN A 200 -5.58 -10.36 4.07
C GLN A 200 -4.38 -10.15 5.00
N VAL A 201 -3.84 -11.25 5.52
CA VAL A 201 -2.65 -11.25 6.38
C VAL A 201 -1.51 -12.01 5.72
N PHE A 202 -0.33 -11.39 5.72
CA PHE A 202 0.93 -12.03 5.33
C PHE A 202 1.93 -11.94 6.47
N SER A 203 2.65 -13.03 6.73
CA SER A 203 3.89 -13.02 7.51
C SER A 203 5.08 -12.82 6.57
N PHE A 204 6.07 -12.05 7.01
CA PHE A 204 7.27 -11.81 6.23
C PHE A 204 8.55 -11.97 7.04
N THR A 205 9.61 -12.40 6.36
CA THR A 205 11.01 -12.36 6.83
C THR A 205 11.85 -11.75 5.71
N LEU A 206 12.58 -10.69 6.04
CA LEU A 206 13.43 -9.94 5.12
C LEU A 206 14.86 -9.95 5.66
N ASN A 207 15.79 -10.43 4.83
CA ASN A 207 17.22 -10.42 5.15
C ASN A 207 17.92 -9.32 4.36
N TYR A 208 18.80 -8.57 5.02
CA TYR A 208 19.58 -7.50 4.42
C TYR A 208 21.07 -7.74 4.69
N HIS A 209 21.89 -7.75 3.64
CA HIS A 209 23.32 -7.88 3.76
C HIS A 209 23.99 -6.52 3.59
N LEU A 210 24.46 -5.93 4.69
CA LEU A 210 25.04 -4.60 4.69
C LEU A 210 26.56 -4.67 4.76
N GLU A 211 27.23 -3.80 4.00
CA GLU A 211 28.68 -3.65 4.01
C GLU A 211 29.07 -2.18 4.08
N ASN A 212 30.05 -1.87 4.92
CA ASN A 212 30.74 -0.59 4.89
C ASN A 212 32.12 -0.75 4.22
N PRO A 213 32.26 -0.39 2.93
CA PRO A 213 33.53 -0.51 2.23
C PRO A 213 34.54 0.58 2.62
N LEU A 214 34.17 1.55 3.46
CA LEU A 214 35.05 2.67 3.82
C LEU A 214 36.02 2.29 4.94
N SER A 215 37.11 3.04 5.06
CA SER A 215 38.09 2.94 6.15
C SER A 215 37.66 3.63 7.45
N LYS A 216 36.43 4.14 7.50
CA LYS A 216 35.83 4.84 8.64
C LYS A 216 34.41 4.34 8.86
N SER A 217 33.85 4.57 10.05
CA SER A 217 32.45 4.24 10.31
C SER A 217 31.50 5.04 9.39
N ALA A 218 30.40 4.40 8.99
CA ALA A 218 29.39 4.98 8.13
C ALA A 218 27.99 4.62 8.62
N LYS A 219 27.02 5.51 8.35
CA LYS A 219 25.61 5.22 8.54
C LYS A 219 25.04 4.65 7.24
N VAL A 220 24.24 3.60 7.35
CA VAL A 220 23.54 2.95 6.24
C VAL A 220 22.07 2.86 6.61
N ASP A 221 21.20 3.32 5.71
CA ASP A 221 19.76 3.21 5.87
C ASP A 221 19.23 2.05 5.02
N ILE A 222 18.32 1.28 5.61
CA ILE A 222 17.52 0.28 4.88
C ILE A 222 16.05 0.66 4.94
N ALA A 223 15.32 0.40 3.86
CA ALA A 223 13.88 0.55 3.88
C ALA A 223 13.20 -0.68 4.46
N LEU A 224 12.25 -0.43 5.35
CA LEU A 224 11.36 -1.43 5.91
C LEU A 224 9.92 -1.17 5.42
N PRO A 225 9.08 -2.21 5.26
CA PRO A 225 7.69 -2.04 4.84
C PRO A 225 6.93 -1.03 5.72
N PRO A 226 6.40 0.06 5.14
CA PRO A 226 5.69 1.07 5.92
C PRO A 226 4.21 0.71 6.09
N ASP A 227 3.55 1.34 7.06
CA ASP A 227 2.09 1.48 7.01
C ASP A 227 1.69 2.36 5.83
N THR A 228 0.55 2.05 5.22
CA THR A 228 -0.13 2.91 4.25
C THR A 228 -1.62 3.01 4.59
N ALA A 229 -2.40 3.72 3.78
CA ALA A 229 -3.86 3.69 3.88
C ALA A 229 -4.44 2.30 3.60
N LEU A 230 -3.70 1.41 2.92
CA LEU A 230 -4.16 0.08 2.52
C LEU A 230 -3.39 -1.05 3.22
N GLN A 231 -2.38 -0.75 4.02
CA GLN A 231 -1.72 -1.76 4.84
C GLN A 231 -1.33 -1.27 6.24
N ARG A 232 -1.24 -2.22 7.17
CA ARG A 232 -0.73 -2.01 8.53
C ARG A 232 0.29 -3.08 8.88
N VAL A 233 1.44 -2.66 9.36
CA VAL A 233 2.59 -3.52 9.66
C VAL A 233 2.77 -3.68 11.17
N TYR A 234 3.11 -4.89 11.59
CA TYR A 234 3.41 -5.28 12.95
C TYR A 234 4.81 -5.90 12.96
N TYR A 235 5.81 -5.17 13.46
CA TYR A 235 7.18 -5.71 13.56
C TYR A 235 7.30 -6.59 14.80
N GLN A 236 7.89 -7.77 14.60
CA GLN A 236 8.19 -8.70 15.69
C GLN A 236 9.68 -8.69 16.01
N VAL A 237 10.52 -8.60 14.98
CA VAL A 237 11.99 -8.60 15.13
C VAL A 237 12.61 -7.63 14.14
N VAL A 238 13.54 -6.81 14.62
CA VAL A 238 14.56 -6.14 13.81
C VAL A 238 15.90 -6.41 14.51
N ASN A 239 16.74 -7.25 13.93
CA ASN A 239 17.98 -7.71 14.54
C ASN A 239 19.16 -7.63 13.55
N PRO A 240 20.28 -6.96 13.89
CA PRO A 240 20.49 -6.16 15.10
C PRO A 240 19.52 -4.98 15.22
N LYS A 241 19.39 -4.41 16.42
CA LYS A 241 18.52 -3.25 16.63
C LYS A 241 19.09 -2.02 15.89
N PRO A 242 18.26 -1.25 15.18
CA PRO A 242 18.71 -0.03 14.52
C PRO A 242 19.01 1.08 15.55
N GLU A 243 19.77 2.09 15.14
CA GLU A 243 20.00 3.31 15.93
C GLU A 243 18.69 4.10 16.07
N ASN A 244 17.95 4.22 14.97
CA ASN A 244 16.63 4.84 14.92
C ASN A 244 15.88 4.37 13.67
N ILE A 245 14.56 4.54 13.66
CA ILE A 245 13.74 4.42 12.45
C ILE A 245 13.02 5.75 12.24
N TYR A 246 13.03 6.28 11.02
CA TYR A 246 12.38 7.55 10.67
C TYR A 246 11.59 7.44 9.37
N VAL A 247 10.72 8.42 9.12
CA VAL A 247 9.90 8.50 7.90
C VAL A 247 10.52 9.49 6.93
N ASP A 248 10.67 9.11 5.66
CA ASP A 248 11.11 10.03 4.60
C ASP A 248 9.94 10.86 4.00
N SER A 249 10.21 11.63 2.93
CA SER A 249 9.19 12.49 2.31
C SER A 249 8.09 11.73 1.54
N ASP A 250 8.36 10.49 1.13
CA ASP A 250 7.42 9.65 0.37
C ASP A 250 6.60 8.73 1.29
N GLY A 251 7.01 8.61 2.56
CA GLY A 251 6.35 7.80 3.58
C GLY A 251 7.07 6.49 3.89
N ASN A 252 8.29 6.27 3.36
CA ASN A 252 9.07 5.07 3.65
C ASN A 252 9.58 5.09 5.08
N TRP A 253 9.68 3.91 5.69
CA TRP A 253 10.30 3.75 7.01
C TRP A 253 11.74 3.34 6.83
N LEU A 254 12.66 4.20 7.21
CA LEU A 254 14.10 4.02 7.04
C LEU A 254 14.75 3.71 8.39
N ALA A 255 15.37 2.54 8.49
CA ALA A 255 16.10 2.10 9.68
C ALA A 255 17.60 2.34 9.50
N THR A 256 18.19 3.09 10.43
CA THR A 256 19.61 3.49 10.38
C THR A 256 20.49 2.52 11.15
N PHE A 257 21.57 2.07 10.52
CA PHE A 257 22.61 1.24 11.11
C PHE A 257 23.98 1.93 11.05
N VAL A 258 24.75 1.83 12.13
CA VAL A 258 26.13 2.34 12.19
C VAL A 258 27.09 1.18 12.01
N LEU A 259 27.75 1.12 10.86
CA LEU A 259 28.76 0.11 10.56
C LEU A 259 30.15 0.67 10.79
N LYS A 260 31.00 -0.08 11.48
CA LYS A 260 32.43 0.21 11.64
C LYS A 260 33.15 0.11 10.29
N SER A 261 34.37 0.61 10.26
CA SER A 261 35.27 0.47 9.11
C SER A 261 35.36 -0.99 8.66
N ARG A 262 35.09 -1.25 7.36
CA ARG A 262 35.14 -2.59 6.75
C ARG A 262 34.22 -3.64 7.37
N GLU A 263 33.21 -3.22 8.13
CA GLU A 263 32.26 -4.14 8.78
C GLU A 263 31.20 -4.62 7.78
N ARG A 264 30.79 -5.87 7.96
CA ARG A 264 29.63 -6.47 7.30
C ARG A 264 28.68 -6.98 8.38
N ILE A 265 27.40 -6.71 8.21
CA ILE A 265 26.35 -7.20 9.12
C ILE A 265 25.17 -7.71 8.31
N ASP A 266 24.54 -8.74 8.84
CA ASP A 266 23.25 -9.23 8.34
C ASP A 266 22.15 -8.71 9.26
N VAL A 267 21.12 -8.12 8.67
CA VAL A 267 19.93 -7.65 9.39
C VAL A 267 18.76 -8.56 9.03
N GLU A 268 18.15 -9.18 10.02
CA GLU A 268 16.92 -9.94 9.89
C GLU A 268 15.74 -9.10 10.41
N VAL A 269 14.73 -8.96 9.56
CA VAL A 269 13.48 -8.27 9.88
C VAL A 269 12.32 -9.23 9.74
N LYS A 270 11.55 -9.43 10.81
CA LYS A 270 10.34 -10.27 10.82
C LYS A 270 9.15 -9.44 11.24
N GLY A 271 8.03 -9.70 10.57
CA GLY A 271 6.79 -9.04 10.91
C GLY A 271 5.60 -9.64 10.19
N ILE A 272 4.47 -9.00 10.42
CA ILE A 272 3.18 -9.36 9.83
C ILE A 272 2.60 -8.09 9.21
N VAL A 273 2.00 -8.22 8.05
CA VAL A 273 1.24 -7.14 7.41
C VAL A 273 -0.22 -7.54 7.26
N GLN A 274 -1.09 -6.58 7.51
CA GLN A 274 -2.51 -6.65 7.25
C GLN A 274 -2.84 -5.73 6.07
N ILE A 275 -3.43 -6.27 5.02
CA ILE A 275 -3.75 -5.55 3.77
C ILE A 275 -5.27 -5.39 3.66
N PHE A 276 -5.72 -4.20 3.29
CA PHE A 276 -7.13 -3.80 3.22
C PHE A 276 -7.52 -3.50 1.77
N ALA A 277 -8.78 -3.79 1.41
CA ALA A 277 -9.30 -3.56 0.06
C ALA A 277 -9.69 -2.09 -0.19
N ALA A 278 -9.85 -1.31 0.88
CA ALA A 278 -10.24 0.09 0.83
C ALA A 278 -9.40 0.94 1.79
N PRO A 279 -9.13 2.22 1.46
CA PRO A 279 -8.32 3.09 2.31
C PRO A 279 -8.93 3.25 3.71
N ARG A 280 -8.11 2.98 4.74
CA ARG A 280 -8.43 3.29 6.14
C ARG A 280 -8.08 4.74 6.45
N SER A 281 -8.59 5.26 7.56
CA SER A 281 -8.12 6.54 8.11
C SER A 281 -6.61 6.45 8.38
N PHE A 282 -5.84 7.28 7.67
CA PHE A 282 -4.39 7.30 7.71
C PHE A 282 -3.92 8.76 7.66
N PRO A 283 -2.74 9.12 8.22
CA PRO A 283 -2.21 10.47 8.08
C PRO A 283 -2.19 10.93 6.62
N GLY A 284 -2.66 12.15 6.40
CA GLY A 284 -2.72 12.75 5.07
C GLY A 284 -1.33 12.99 4.47
N THR A 285 -1.29 13.26 3.18
CA THR A 285 -0.06 13.63 2.48
C THR A 285 0.17 15.14 2.56
N ARG A 286 1.43 15.56 2.70
CA ARG A 286 1.82 16.97 2.71
C ARG A 286 1.78 17.54 1.29
N GLU A 287 1.42 18.81 1.16
CA GLU A 287 1.39 19.51 -0.14
C GLU A 287 2.75 19.46 -0.85
N GLU A 288 3.85 19.59 -0.09
CA GLU A 288 5.21 19.48 -0.62
C GLU A 288 5.46 18.12 -1.30
N THR A 289 4.96 17.03 -0.71
CA THR A 289 5.05 15.69 -1.29
C THR A 289 4.24 15.61 -2.59
N LEU A 290 3.04 16.22 -2.65
CA LEU A 290 2.24 16.25 -3.88
C LEU A 290 2.96 17.00 -5.00
N GLN A 291 3.54 18.16 -4.69
CA GLN A 291 4.32 18.96 -5.65
C GLN A 291 5.59 18.24 -6.12
N GLU A 292 6.25 17.50 -5.22
CA GLU A 292 7.41 16.68 -5.59
C GLU A 292 7.02 15.56 -6.57
N ASN A 293 5.85 14.96 -6.35
CA ASN A 293 5.28 13.90 -7.17
C ASN A 293 4.63 14.39 -8.48
N LEU A 294 4.83 15.65 -8.87
CA LEU A 294 4.51 16.18 -10.19
C LEU A 294 5.75 16.37 -11.07
N LYS A 295 6.95 16.31 -10.49
CA LYS A 295 8.19 16.66 -11.18
C LYS A 295 8.67 15.52 -12.08
N GLU A 296 9.34 15.91 -13.15
CA GLU A 296 10.07 15.01 -14.03
C GLU A 296 11.21 14.28 -13.31
N ARG A 297 11.47 13.03 -13.72
CA ARG A 297 12.59 12.19 -13.26
C ARG A 297 13.16 11.37 -14.41
N GLU A 298 14.29 10.71 -14.13
CA GLU A 298 15.02 9.86 -15.09
C GLU A 298 14.11 8.93 -15.91
N PHE A 299 13.14 8.26 -15.27
CA PHE A 299 12.23 7.32 -15.92
C PHE A 299 10.79 7.85 -16.10
N TRP A 300 10.54 9.07 -15.63
CA TRP A 300 9.23 9.73 -15.68
C TRP A 300 9.37 11.04 -16.45
N GLU A 301 9.60 10.94 -17.75
CA GLU A 301 10.00 12.04 -18.63
C GLU A 301 8.80 12.92 -19.04
N THR A 302 8.19 13.59 -18.05
CA THR A 302 6.95 14.37 -18.20
C THR A 302 7.06 15.51 -19.21
N SER A 303 8.28 15.98 -19.48
CA SER A 303 8.51 17.10 -20.41
C SER A 303 8.52 16.68 -21.89
N ASN A 304 8.62 15.37 -22.17
CA ASN A 304 8.70 14.83 -23.53
C ASN A 304 7.45 15.23 -24.35
N PRO A 305 7.59 15.67 -25.62
CA PRO A 305 6.47 16.12 -26.43
C PRO A 305 5.36 15.09 -26.61
N LYS A 306 5.69 13.80 -26.80
CA LYS A 306 4.70 12.73 -26.95
C LYS A 306 3.94 12.48 -25.65
N ILE A 307 4.65 12.50 -24.52
CA ILE A 307 4.04 12.35 -23.19
C ILE A 307 3.06 13.50 -22.92
N LYS A 308 3.44 14.74 -23.23
CA LYS A 308 2.55 15.91 -23.10
C LYS A 308 1.30 15.80 -23.96
N GLU A 309 1.45 15.46 -25.24
CA GLU A 309 0.33 15.31 -26.16
C GLU A 309 -0.67 14.25 -25.67
N LEU A 310 -0.17 13.09 -25.23
CA LEU A 310 -0.99 12.02 -24.67
C LEU A 310 -1.65 12.45 -23.35
N ALA A 311 -0.92 13.11 -22.46
CA ALA A 311 -1.45 13.60 -21.19
C ALA A 311 -2.57 14.63 -21.39
N GLU A 312 -2.42 15.55 -22.33
CA GLU A 312 -3.45 16.52 -22.72
C GLU A 312 -4.69 15.86 -23.32
N LYS A 313 -4.55 14.72 -24.00
CA LYS A 313 -5.66 13.95 -24.54
C LYS A 313 -6.39 13.13 -23.47
N LEU A 314 -5.64 12.43 -22.61
CA LEU A 314 -6.18 11.44 -21.66
C LEU A 314 -6.72 12.09 -20.38
N LYS A 315 -6.02 13.09 -19.82
CA LYS A 315 -6.37 13.97 -18.69
C LYS A 315 -6.73 13.34 -17.34
N THR A 316 -7.16 12.09 -17.30
CA THR A 316 -7.73 11.44 -16.11
C THR A 316 -6.97 10.16 -15.79
N PRO A 317 -6.88 9.75 -14.51
CA PRO A 317 -6.22 8.51 -14.15
C PRO A 317 -6.80 7.29 -14.88
N ALA A 318 -8.13 7.23 -15.03
CA ALA A 318 -8.82 6.12 -15.70
C ALA A 318 -8.43 6.01 -17.18
N ALA A 319 -8.49 7.12 -17.93
CA ALA A 319 -8.12 7.12 -19.34
C ALA A 319 -6.63 6.82 -19.55
N ILE A 320 -5.77 7.31 -18.64
CA ILE A 320 -4.33 7.01 -18.67
C ILE A 320 -4.09 5.53 -18.41
N TYR A 321 -4.70 4.96 -17.38
CA TYR A 321 -4.64 3.54 -17.07
C TYR A 321 -5.08 2.69 -18.27
N ASP A 322 -6.25 3.01 -18.85
CA ASP A 322 -6.79 2.28 -20.00
C ASP A 322 -5.86 2.33 -21.21
N TYR A 323 -5.28 3.51 -21.47
CA TYR A 323 -4.31 3.66 -22.54
C TYR A 323 -3.05 2.80 -22.29
N VAL A 324 -2.50 2.81 -21.07
CA VAL A 324 -1.27 2.09 -20.74
C VAL A 324 -1.44 0.58 -20.92
N TRP A 325 -2.47 -0.02 -20.30
CA TRP A 325 -2.62 -1.48 -20.34
C TRP A 325 -3.01 -2.01 -21.73
N GLN A 326 -3.68 -1.19 -22.56
CA GLN A 326 -4.03 -1.53 -23.94
C GLN A 326 -2.89 -1.28 -24.93
N THR A 327 -1.95 -0.39 -24.60
CA THR A 327 -0.84 -0.03 -25.50
C THR A 327 0.36 -0.95 -25.29
N LEU A 328 0.70 -1.26 -24.04
CA LEU A 328 1.87 -2.06 -23.71
C LEU A 328 1.54 -3.56 -23.67
N SER A 329 2.49 -4.39 -24.09
CA SER A 329 2.45 -5.85 -23.95
C SER A 329 3.61 -6.33 -23.08
N TYR A 330 3.31 -7.27 -22.20
CA TYR A 330 4.28 -7.79 -21.23
C TYR A 330 5.28 -8.75 -21.87
N ASP A 331 6.58 -8.50 -21.69
CA ASP A 331 7.65 -9.39 -22.13
C ASP A 331 8.22 -10.20 -20.96
N TYR A 332 7.80 -11.47 -20.87
CA TYR A 332 8.24 -12.42 -19.86
C TYR A 332 9.75 -12.73 -19.93
N GLU A 333 10.37 -12.65 -21.11
CA GLU A 333 11.79 -12.97 -21.32
C GLU A 333 12.73 -11.87 -20.78
N ARG A 334 12.19 -10.66 -20.56
CA ARG A 334 12.91 -9.56 -19.90
C ARG A 334 12.93 -9.67 -18.39
N VAL A 335 12.11 -10.51 -17.77
CA VAL A 335 12.04 -10.64 -16.31
C VAL A 335 13.26 -11.42 -15.81
N ARG A 336 14.36 -10.71 -15.56
CA ARG A 336 15.62 -11.28 -15.07
C ARG A 336 16.37 -10.30 -14.16
N PRO A 337 17.27 -10.78 -13.29
CA PRO A 337 18.10 -9.90 -12.47
C PRO A 337 18.90 -8.90 -13.33
N ASN A 338 19.06 -7.68 -12.84
CA ASN A 338 19.81 -6.59 -13.50
C ASN A 338 19.30 -6.21 -14.90
N VAL A 339 18.00 -6.37 -15.17
CA VAL A 339 17.39 -5.85 -16.40
C VAL A 339 17.46 -4.33 -16.45
N GLU A 340 17.76 -3.78 -17.64
CA GLU A 340 17.70 -2.33 -17.87
C GLU A 340 16.23 -1.86 -17.79
N ARG A 341 15.96 -0.88 -16.93
CA ARG A 341 14.70 -0.14 -16.88
C ARG A 341 14.66 0.89 -18.00
N PHE A 342 13.59 0.89 -18.78
CA PHE A 342 13.46 1.74 -19.96
C PHE A 342 12.91 3.14 -19.66
N GLY A 343 12.02 3.28 -18.68
CA GLY A 343 11.27 4.52 -18.45
C GLY A 343 10.13 4.72 -19.46
N ALA A 344 9.39 5.82 -19.31
CA ALA A 344 8.13 6.03 -20.02
C ALA A 344 8.32 6.21 -21.53
N VAL A 345 9.34 6.97 -21.95
CA VAL A 345 9.53 7.30 -23.37
C VAL A 345 9.96 6.08 -24.17
N LYS A 346 10.97 5.35 -23.70
CA LYS A 346 11.41 4.11 -24.37
C LYS A 346 10.32 3.03 -24.35
N ALA A 347 9.47 2.98 -23.32
CA ALA A 347 8.31 2.08 -23.29
C ALA A 347 7.31 2.40 -24.43
N LEU A 348 7.03 3.67 -24.70
CA LEU A 348 6.20 4.07 -25.84
C LEU A 348 6.84 3.75 -27.20
N GLU A 349 8.16 3.82 -27.29
CA GLU A 349 8.89 3.47 -28.52
C GLU A 349 8.93 1.96 -28.76
N ASN A 350 8.84 1.15 -27.70
CA ASN A 350 8.93 -0.30 -27.75
C ASN A 350 7.77 -0.96 -26.96
N PRO A 351 6.51 -0.78 -27.39
CA PRO A 351 5.34 -1.12 -26.59
C PRO A 351 5.22 -2.62 -26.30
N THR A 352 5.79 -3.50 -27.14
CA THR A 352 5.73 -4.96 -26.96
C THR A 352 6.83 -5.51 -26.05
N ASN A 353 7.67 -4.64 -25.48
CA ASN A 353 8.88 -5.01 -24.77
C ASN A 353 8.88 -4.42 -23.35
N ALA A 354 7.75 -4.47 -22.66
CA ALA A 354 7.56 -3.85 -21.35
C ALA A 354 7.48 -4.89 -20.23
N ILE A 355 8.00 -4.56 -19.05
CA ILE A 355 7.73 -5.27 -17.78
C ILE A 355 7.06 -4.32 -16.79
N CYS A 356 6.72 -4.79 -15.58
CA CYS A 356 5.94 -4.02 -14.59
C CYS A 356 6.48 -2.60 -14.32
N MET A 357 7.80 -2.42 -14.39
CA MET A 357 8.43 -1.10 -14.28
C MET A 357 7.98 -0.14 -15.39
N GLU A 358 7.99 -0.56 -16.66
CA GLU A 358 7.61 0.30 -17.79
C GLU A 358 6.11 0.64 -17.81
N PHE A 359 5.25 -0.30 -17.42
CA PHE A 359 3.82 -0.04 -17.23
C PHE A 359 3.61 1.04 -16.16
N THR A 360 4.33 0.93 -15.04
CA THR A 360 4.30 1.90 -13.94
C THR A 360 4.86 3.26 -14.35
N ASP A 361 6.01 3.28 -15.03
CA ASP A 361 6.70 4.49 -15.47
C ASP A 361 5.87 5.28 -16.47
N LEU A 362 5.28 4.60 -17.46
CA LEU A 362 4.44 5.25 -18.45
C LEU A 362 3.20 5.87 -17.81
N PHE A 363 2.54 5.13 -16.90
CA PHE A 363 1.41 5.68 -16.16
C PHE A 363 1.81 6.93 -15.37
N ILE A 364 2.91 6.87 -14.60
CA ILE A 364 3.37 7.99 -13.77
C ILE A 364 3.72 9.20 -14.65
N ALA A 365 4.47 9.02 -15.73
CA ALA A 365 4.85 10.12 -16.61
C ALA A 365 3.64 10.83 -17.22
N LEU A 366 2.64 10.06 -17.69
CA LEU A 366 1.39 10.60 -18.22
C LEU A 366 0.57 11.31 -17.14
N ALA A 367 0.43 10.71 -15.96
CA ALA A 367 -0.32 11.29 -14.84
C ALA A 367 0.31 12.60 -14.36
N ARG A 368 1.63 12.61 -14.12
CA ARG A 368 2.36 13.81 -13.71
C ARG A 368 2.29 14.92 -14.76
N SER A 369 2.43 14.58 -16.04
CA SER A 369 2.29 15.54 -17.15
C SER A 369 0.85 16.09 -17.26
N ALA A 370 -0.16 15.32 -16.86
CA ALA A 370 -1.55 15.76 -16.75
C ALA A 370 -1.86 16.56 -15.45
N GLY A 371 -0.86 16.80 -14.60
CA GLY A 371 -1.03 17.53 -13.33
C GLY A 371 -1.56 16.68 -12.18
N ILE A 372 -1.47 15.35 -12.29
CA ILE A 372 -1.92 14.40 -11.27
C ILE A 372 -0.68 13.84 -10.55
N PRO A 373 -0.51 14.09 -9.25
CA PRO A 373 0.61 13.51 -8.50
C PRO A 373 0.54 11.98 -8.57
N ALA A 374 1.64 11.35 -8.95
CA ALA A 374 1.73 9.90 -9.11
C ALA A 374 3.11 9.38 -8.68
N ARG A 375 3.18 8.17 -8.16
CA ARG A 375 4.41 7.56 -7.60
C ARG A 375 4.45 6.06 -7.85
N GLU A 376 5.63 5.47 -7.82
CA GLU A 376 5.81 4.02 -7.93
C GLU A 376 5.75 3.39 -6.53
N ILE A 377 5.11 2.24 -6.46
CA ILE A 377 5.20 1.31 -5.34
C ILE A 377 5.95 0.07 -5.80
N ASN A 378 6.88 -0.37 -4.98
CA ASN A 378 7.66 -1.58 -5.22
C ASN A 378 7.47 -2.54 -4.04
N GLY A 379 7.13 -3.79 -4.33
CA GLY A 379 6.75 -4.73 -3.27
C GLY A 379 6.47 -6.14 -3.75
N TYR A 380 5.76 -6.90 -2.91
CA TYR A 380 5.39 -8.28 -3.19
C TYR A 380 3.94 -8.36 -3.65
N ALA A 381 3.67 -9.07 -4.75
CA ALA A 381 2.33 -9.30 -5.24
C ALA A 381 2.08 -10.81 -5.41
N TYR A 382 1.06 -11.34 -4.72
CA TYR A 382 0.74 -12.77 -4.77
C TYR A 382 -0.17 -13.11 -5.96
N THR A 383 0.17 -14.12 -6.76
CA THR A 383 -0.70 -14.67 -7.80
C THR A 383 -0.57 -16.19 -7.91
N GLU A 384 -1.69 -16.83 -8.25
CA GLU A 384 -1.78 -18.28 -8.46
C GLU A 384 -1.45 -18.67 -9.90
N ASN A 385 -1.52 -17.73 -10.86
CA ASN A 385 -1.25 -18.04 -12.26
C ASN A 385 0.28 -18.21 -12.45
N PRO A 386 0.76 -19.40 -12.84
CA PRO A 386 2.19 -19.71 -12.98
C PRO A 386 2.88 -18.88 -14.07
N GLU A 387 2.17 -18.36 -15.08
CA GLU A 387 2.75 -17.56 -16.17
C GLU A 387 3.07 -16.12 -15.74
N ILE A 388 2.22 -15.54 -14.89
CA ILE A 388 2.44 -14.21 -14.28
C ILE A 388 2.98 -14.31 -12.86
N GLN A 389 3.27 -15.53 -12.41
CA GLN A 389 3.80 -15.79 -11.08
C GLN A 389 5.10 -15.01 -10.96
N PRO A 390 5.15 -13.99 -10.08
CA PRO A 390 6.36 -13.21 -9.97
C PRO A 390 7.44 -14.20 -9.58
N LEU A 391 8.57 -14.13 -10.28
CA LEU A 391 9.76 -14.91 -9.95
C LEU A 391 10.11 -14.82 -8.45
N SER A 392 9.55 -13.86 -7.69
CA SER A 392 9.38 -13.78 -6.21
C SER A 392 9.28 -15.11 -5.44
N LEU A 393 8.66 -16.16 -6.01
CA LEU A 393 8.54 -17.46 -5.35
C LEU A 393 9.85 -18.25 -5.37
N VAL A 394 10.72 -18.02 -6.36
CA VAL A 394 11.99 -18.72 -6.57
C VAL A 394 13.22 -17.80 -6.46
N ALA A 395 13.07 -16.49 -6.70
CA ALA A 395 14.08 -15.42 -6.65
C ALA A 395 13.46 -14.14 -6.09
N ASP A 396 14.25 -13.16 -5.61
CA ASP A 396 13.70 -11.90 -5.05
C ASP A 396 13.27 -10.89 -6.14
N VAL A 397 12.40 -11.32 -7.05
CA VAL A 397 11.83 -10.45 -8.08
C VAL A 397 10.55 -9.83 -7.54
N LEU A 398 10.60 -8.53 -7.29
CA LEU A 398 9.48 -7.73 -6.81
C LEU A 398 8.57 -7.28 -7.95
N HIS A 399 7.37 -6.87 -7.58
CA HIS A 399 6.41 -6.25 -8.48
C HIS A 399 6.40 -4.74 -8.29
N ALA A 400 6.14 -4.00 -9.38
CA ALA A 400 6.05 -2.55 -9.38
C ALA A 400 4.68 -2.14 -9.93
N TRP A 401 4.01 -1.22 -9.23
CA TRP A 401 2.71 -0.67 -9.64
C TRP A 401 2.60 0.81 -9.26
N PRO A 402 1.81 1.62 -10.00
CA PRO A 402 1.65 3.04 -9.68
C PRO A 402 0.58 3.30 -8.62
N GLU A 403 0.78 4.39 -7.88
CA GLU A 403 -0.25 5.11 -7.13
C GLU A 403 -0.47 6.49 -7.74
N TYR A 404 -1.73 6.94 -7.76
CA TYR A 404 -2.07 8.34 -8.07
C TYR A 404 -2.78 9.00 -6.88
N TRP A 405 -2.63 10.31 -6.72
CA TRP A 405 -3.35 11.06 -5.70
C TRP A 405 -4.78 11.36 -6.14
N ASP A 406 -5.76 10.83 -5.41
CA ASP A 406 -7.17 11.17 -5.59
C ASP A 406 -7.54 12.34 -4.66
N GLU A 407 -7.68 13.52 -5.25
CA GLU A 407 -7.97 14.75 -4.53
C GLU A 407 -9.32 14.73 -3.81
N SER A 408 -10.30 13.97 -4.32
CA SER A 408 -11.63 13.86 -3.71
C SER A 408 -11.62 12.97 -2.48
N LYS A 409 -10.83 11.88 -2.52
CA LYS A 409 -10.67 10.93 -1.40
C LYS A 409 -9.59 11.34 -0.42
N LYS A 410 -8.73 12.30 -0.80
CA LYS A 410 -7.52 12.70 -0.05
C LYS A 410 -6.64 11.50 0.29
N ALA A 411 -6.45 10.63 -0.70
CA ALA A 411 -5.71 9.38 -0.54
C ALA A 411 -4.93 9.04 -1.82
N TRP A 412 -3.81 8.34 -1.62
CA TRP A 412 -3.14 7.64 -2.72
C TRP A 412 -3.93 6.39 -3.08
N ILE A 413 -4.24 6.24 -4.36
CA ILE A 413 -5.01 5.14 -4.91
C ILE A 413 -4.06 4.30 -5.76
N PRO A 414 -3.77 3.05 -5.37
CA PRO A 414 -2.97 2.15 -6.19
C PRO A 414 -3.82 1.53 -7.28
N ILE A 415 -3.19 1.30 -8.42
CA ILE A 415 -3.76 0.62 -9.58
C ILE A 415 -2.68 -0.27 -10.20
N ASP A 416 -3.07 -1.24 -11.02
CA ASP A 416 -2.09 -2.11 -11.68
C ASP A 416 -2.38 -2.33 -13.18
N PRO A 417 -1.83 -1.47 -14.06
CA PRO A 417 -1.99 -1.65 -15.50
C PRO A 417 -1.23 -2.88 -16.03
N THR A 418 -0.24 -3.40 -15.29
CA THR A 418 0.49 -4.62 -15.68
C THR A 418 -0.44 -5.82 -15.58
N TRP A 419 -1.07 -6.00 -14.42
CA TRP A 419 -1.97 -7.12 -14.20
C TRP A 419 -3.23 -7.00 -15.04
N ALA A 420 -3.72 -5.79 -15.31
CA ALA A 420 -4.80 -5.58 -16.26
C ALA A 420 -4.46 -6.16 -17.66
N SER A 421 -3.26 -5.88 -18.16
CA SER A 421 -2.78 -6.38 -19.45
C SER A 421 -2.62 -7.91 -19.43
N THR A 422 -1.96 -8.46 -18.41
CA THR A 422 -1.64 -9.90 -18.36
C THR A 422 -2.81 -10.81 -17.96
N THR A 423 -3.90 -10.24 -17.44
CA THR A 423 -5.13 -10.99 -17.10
C THR A 423 -6.26 -10.78 -18.10
N GLY A 424 -6.00 -10.15 -19.24
CA GLY A 424 -6.99 -9.97 -20.30
C GLY A 424 -8.06 -8.92 -19.98
N GLY A 425 -7.70 -7.90 -19.20
CA GLY A 425 -8.54 -6.74 -18.91
C GLY A 425 -9.27 -6.77 -17.57
N VAL A 426 -8.85 -7.61 -16.60
CA VAL A 426 -9.41 -7.54 -15.24
C VAL A 426 -9.21 -6.14 -14.69
N ASP A 427 -10.23 -5.65 -14.00
CA ASP A 427 -10.23 -4.30 -13.44
C ASP A 427 -9.33 -4.22 -12.19
N PHE A 428 -8.14 -3.65 -12.39
CA PHE A 428 -7.18 -3.24 -11.37
C PHE A 428 -7.12 -1.71 -11.21
N PHE A 429 -8.16 -0.99 -11.68
CA PHE A 429 -8.27 0.47 -11.55
C PHE A 429 -9.25 0.87 -10.46
N SER A 430 -10.47 0.33 -10.50
CA SER A 430 -11.49 0.66 -9.50
C SER A 430 -11.25 -0.04 -8.15
N LYS A 431 -10.49 -1.13 -8.20
CA LYS A 431 -9.97 -1.92 -7.08
C LYS A 431 -8.57 -2.39 -7.44
N LEU A 432 -7.71 -2.61 -6.47
CA LEU A 432 -6.46 -3.34 -6.69
C LEU A 432 -6.73 -4.81 -6.36
N ASP A 433 -6.48 -5.22 -5.12
CA ASP A 433 -6.95 -6.45 -4.46
C ASP A 433 -6.37 -6.50 -3.03
N LEU A 434 -6.32 -7.70 -2.43
CA LEU A 434 -5.74 -7.96 -1.12
C LEU A 434 -4.37 -8.67 -1.18
N ARG A 435 -3.70 -8.64 -2.34
CA ARG A 435 -2.50 -9.44 -2.64
C ARG A 435 -1.24 -8.59 -2.86
N HIS A 436 -1.37 -7.27 -2.86
CA HIS A 436 -0.27 -6.32 -3.05
C HIS A 436 0.27 -5.80 -1.71
N PHE A 437 1.44 -6.30 -1.32
CA PHE A 437 2.18 -5.88 -0.14
C PHE A 437 3.26 -4.86 -0.52
N THR A 438 3.07 -3.60 -0.10
CA THR A 438 4.04 -2.51 -0.32
C THR A 438 5.29 -2.70 0.53
N PHE A 439 6.47 -2.69 -0.10
CA PHE A 439 7.74 -2.63 0.62
C PHE A 439 8.31 -1.22 0.65
N VAL A 440 8.32 -0.53 -0.50
CA VAL A 440 8.84 0.84 -0.64
C VAL A 440 8.00 1.66 -1.60
N ILE A 441 8.11 2.98 -1.46
CA ILE A 441 7.42 4.01 -2.20
C ILE A 441 8.47 4.90 -2.85
N HIS A 442 8.42 5.05 -4.16
CA HIS A 442 9.31 5.91 -4.93
C HIS A 442 8.50 7.06 -5.53
N GLY A 443 8.56 8.24 -4.91
CA GLY A 443 7.92 9.44 -5.41
C GLY A 443 8.91 10.51 -5.83
N LYS A 444 9.85 10.80 -4.93
CA LYS A 444 10.90 11.80 -5.12
C LYS A 444 12.10 11.26 -5.89
N ASP A 445 12.50 10.02 -5.68
CA ASP A 445 13.63 9.37 -6.36
C ASP A 445 13.11 8.05 -6.95
N PRO A 446 13.31 7.79 -8.26
CA PRO A 446 12.73 6.60 -8.88
C PRO A 446 13.49 5.31 -8.56
N GLN A 447 14.62 5.37 -7.85
CA GLN A 447 15.43 4.20 -7.50
C GLN A 447 15.59 3.99 -6.00
N LYS A 448 15.47 5.06 -5.20
CA LYS A 448 15.71 5.02 -3.75
C LYS A 448 14.44 5.34 -2.95
N PRO A 449 14.28 4.71 -1.77
CA PRO A 449 15.22 3.75 -1.15
C PRO A 449 15.16 2.35 -1.79
N TYR A 450 16.26 1.60 -1.76
CA TYR A 450 16.26 0.26 -2.35
C TYR A 450 15.29 -0.68 -1.61
N PRO A 451 14.46 -1.46 -2.34
CA PRO A 451 13.54 -2.37 -1.71
C PRO A 451 14.24 -3.59 -1.08
N PRO A 452 13.58 -4.27 -0.13
CA PRO A 452 14.02 -5.56 0.41
C PRO A 452 14.39 -6.56 -0.71
N GLY A 453 15.46 -7.32 -0.53
CA GLY A 453 15.98 -8.21 -1.58
C GLY A 453 17.00 -7.57 -2.54
N SER A 454 17.13 -6.23 -2.56
CA SER A 454 18.17 -5.56 -3.37
C SER A 454 19.57 -5.61 -2.74
N TYR A 455 19.66 -5.92 -1.45
CA TYR A 455 20.88 -5.87 -0.64
C TYR A 455 21.68 -7.18 -0.76
N LYS A 456 22.16 -7.48 -1.97
CA LYS A 456 22.90 -8.71 -2.29
C LYS A 456 24.41 -8.52 -2.21
N LEU A 457 25.11 -9.49 -1.60
CA LEU A 457 26.57 -9.57 -1.61
C LEU A 457 27.04 -10.86 -2.31
N GLY A 458 28.01 -10.74 -3.23
CA GLY A 458 28.65 -11.88 -3.90
C GLY A 458 27.98 -12.34 -5.21
N PRO A 459 28.58 -13.33 -5.91
CA PRO A 459 28.16 -13.74 -7.26
C PRO A 459 26.95 -14.69 -7.32
N ASN A 460 26.59 -15.33 -6.20
CA ASN A 460 25.45 -16.28 -6.10
C ASN A 460 24.51 -15.88 -4.96
N PRO A 461 23.73 -14.80 -5.10
CA PRO A 461 22.84 -14.33 -4.04
C PRO A 461 21.75 -15.36 -3.73
N GLN A 462 21.56 -15.67 -2.45
CA GLN A 462 20.44 -16.49 -1.95
C GLN A 462 19.14 -15.67 -1.94
N LYS A 463 18.00 -16.32 -1.70
CA LYS A 463 16.71 -15.65 -1.51
C LYS A 463 16.66 -14.96 -0.15
N ASP A 464 16.27 -13.69 -0.12
CA ASP A 464 16.24 -12.87 1.11
C ASP A 464 14.83 -12.39 1.50
N VAL A 465 13.86 -12.49 0.59
CA VAL A 465 12.49 -12.06 0.81
C VAL A 465 11.60 -13.29 0.93
N PHE A 466 11.07 -13.52 2.14
CA PHE A 466 10.14 -14.62 2.40
C PHE A 466 8.81 -14.02 2.82
N VAL A 467 7.77 -14.29 2.04
CA VAL A 467 6.40 -13.87 2.32
C VAL A 467 5.49 -15.08 2.21
N SER A 468 4.60 -15.26 3.19
CA SER A 468 3.61 -16.33 3.22
C SER A 468 2.33 -15.84 3.87
N PHE A 469 1.21 -16.52 3.61
CA PHE A 469 -0.02 -16.26 4.36
C PHE A 469 0.21 -16.48 5.85
N GLY A 470 -0.34 -15.60 6.68
CA GLY A 470 -0.15 -15.59 8.12
C GLY A 470 -1.44 -15.33 8.89
N THR A 471 -1.32 -15.20 10.21
CA THR A 471 -2.40 -14.78 11.10
C THR A 471 -1.96 -13.52 11.85
N LEU A 472 -2.90 -12.78 12.44
CA LEU A 472 -2.55 -11.58 13.21
C LEU A 472 -1.72 -11.93 14.46
N PRO A 473 -0.76 -11.08 14.86
CA PRO A 473 0.02 -11.30 16.08
C PRO A 473 -0.83 -11.14 17.34
N GLU A 474 -0.36 -11.73 18.44
CA GLU A 474 -0.96 -11.52 19.77
C GLU A 474 -0.79 -10.05 20.22
N GLU A 475 0.43 -9.53 20.16
CA GLU A 475 0.77 -8.14 20.51
C GLU A 475 0.49 -7.20 19.32
N ARG A 476 -0.44 -6.26 19.52
CA ARG A 476 -0.96 -5.37 18.45
C ARG A 476 -0.99 -3.89 18.84
N VAL A 477 -0.52 -3.58 20.03
CA VAL A 477 -0.56 -2.24 20.62
C VAL A 477 0.84 -1.90 21.09
N SER A 478 1.25 -0.66 20.86
CA SER A 478 2.50 -0.12 21.37
C SER A 478 2.21 0.83 22.52
N HIS A 479 3.06 0.80 23.53
CA HIS A 479 3.02 1.72 24.67
C HIS A 479 4.33 2.52 24.68
N PRO A 480 4.30 3.86 24.64
CA PRO A 480 5.52 4.65 24.60
C PRO A 480 6.27 4.56 25.94
N GLU A 481 7.59 4.41 25.89
CA GLU A 481 8.45 4.47 27.08
C GLU A 481 9.03 5.88 27.21
N ILE A 482 9.03 6.44 28.42
CA ILE A 482 9.53 7.80 28.68
C ILE A 482 10.73 7.72 29.60
N THR A 483 11.85 8.29 29.16
CA THR A 483 13.05 8.47 29.97
C THR A 483 13.34 9.95 30.12
N VAL A 484 13.67 10.40 31.34
CA VAL A 484 13.94 11.81 31.61
C VAL A 484 15.29 11.94 32.32
N VAL A 485 16.17 12.75 31.75
CA VAL A 485 17.49 13.05 32.31
C VAL A 485 17.54 14.52 32.72
N THR A 486 17.86 14.79 33.98
CA THR A 486 18.02 16.15 34.50
C THR A 486 19.45 16.64 34.29
N LYS A 487 19.64 17.74 33.55
CA LYS A 487 20.94 18.40 33.38
C LYS A 487 20.97 19.77 34.06
N ARG A 488 22.07 20.06 34.76
CA ARG A 488 22.40 21.40 35.29
C ARG A 488 23.71 21.91 34.67
N PRO A 489 23.65 22.72 33.61
CA PRO A 489 24.85 23.17 32.91
C PRO A 489 25.67 24.20 33.70
N VAL A 490 25.05 24.94 34.62
CA VAL A 490 25.74 25.92 35.48
C VAL A 490 25.27 25.78 36.93
N PRO A 491 26.18 25.92 37.92
CA PRO A 491 25.80 26.10 39.31
C PRO A 491 24.85 27.31 39.41
N PHE A 492 23.73 27.15 40.12
CA PHE A 492 22.71 28.20 40.34
C PHE A 492 21.89 28.66 39.11
N GLY A 493 21.89 27.90 38.00
CA GLY A 493 21.01 28.15 36.84
C GLY A 493 19.79 27.23 36.76
N PRO A 494 18.95 27.40 35.72
CA PRO A 494 17.75 26.58 35.52
C PRO A 494 18.12 25.12 35.25
N THR A 495 17.38 24.19 35.87
CA THR A 495 17.45 22.76 35.54
C THR A 495 16.83 22.55 34.16
N ARG A 496 17.50 21.80 33.29
CA ARG A 496 16.94 21.33 32.02
C ARG A 496 16.59 19.85 32.12
N LEU A 497 15.51 19.47 31.45
CA LEU A 497 15.05 18.10 31.30
C LEU A 497 15.24 17.69 29.85
N ASP A 498 16.00 16.62 29.66
CA ASP A 498 16.09 15.94 28.38
C ASP A 498 15.14 14.75 28.47
N ILE A 499 14.04 14.83 27.73
CA ILE A 499 12.97 13.84 27.73
C ILE A 499 13.10 13.03 26.44
N THR A 500 13.32 11.72 26.56
CA THR A 500 13.32 10.79 25.45
C THR A 500 12.06 9.94 25.49
N ILE A 501 11.28 9.97 24.42
CA ILE A 501 10.09 9.13 24.24
C ILE A 501 10.45 8.06 23.22
N ARG A 502 10.33 6.78 23.59
CA ARG A 502 10.66 5.64 22.72
C ARG A 502 9.41 4.82 22.43
N ASN A 503 9.36 4.18 21.27
CA ASN A 503 8.34 3.19 20.96
C ASN A 503 8.99 1.79 20.93
N PRO A 504 8.88 1.02 22.03
CA PRO A 504 9.41 -0.35 22.09
C PRO A 504 8.47 -1.38 21.45
N GLY A 505 7.23 -1.01 21.14
CA GLY A 505 6.19 -1.94 20.68
C GLY A 505 6.20 -2.20 19.17
N PRO A 506 5.34 -3.13 18.71
CA PRO A 506 5.38 -3.65 17.34
C PRO A 506 4.75 -2.73 16.29
N VAL A 507 3.98 -1.71 16.70
CA VAL A 507 3.21 -0.83 15.80
C VAL A 507 3.60 0.64 15.93
N ALA A 508 3.44 1.40 14.85
CA ALA A 508 3.62 2.85 14.88
C ALA A 508 2.54 3.55 15.72
N LEU A 509 2.94 4.60 16.42
CA LEU A 509 2.05 5.48 17.18
C LEU A 509 1.87 6.79 16.42
N TYR A 510 0.64 7.24 16.21
CA TYR A 510 0.32 8.42 15.41
C TYR A 510 -0.29 9.53 16.26
N ASN A 511 -0.01 10.78 15.89
CA ASN A 511 -0.60 11.99 16.49
C ASN A 511 -0.47 12.05 18.01
N LEU A 512 0.72 11.73 18.54
CA LEU A 512 0.98 11.82 19.97
C LEU A 512 1.12 13.29 20.38
N ALA A 513 0.47 13.67 21.47
CA ALA A 513 0.59 15.00 22.06
C ALA A 513 1.24 14.89 23.45
N PRO A 514 2.59 14.94 23.55
CA PRO A 514 3.27 14.95 24.83
C PRO A 514 2.81 16.13 25.68
N ALA A 515 2.63 15.91 26.97
CA ALA A 515 2.30 16.96 27.92
C ALA A 515 3.35 16.98 29.02
N VAL A 516 4.04 18.12 29.15
CA VAL A 516 4.96 18.37 30.27
C VAL A 516 4.27 19.32 31.24
N SER A 517 3.91 18.81 32.41
CA SER A 517 3.23 19.58 33.45
C SER A 517 4.15 19.91 34.62
N PHE A 518 4.05 21.15 35.08
CA PHE A 518 4.72 21.66 36.26
C PHE A 518 3.65 22.00 37.31
N ASN A 519 3.62 21.27 38.43
CA ASN A 519 2.57 21.42 39.46
C ASN A 519 1.12 21.39 38.89
N GLY A 520 0.87 20.61 37.84
CA GLY A 520 -0.46 20.50 37.21
C GLY A 520 -0.78 21.54 36.13
N SER A 521 0.09 22.53 35.88
CA SER A 521 -0.04 23.41 34.70
C SER A 521 0.66 22.79 33.51
N ASN A 522 -0.10 22.51 32.45
CA ASN A 522 0.42 21.92 31.22
C ASN A 522 1.17 22.97 30.37
N THR A 523 2.35 22.58 29.90
CA THR A 523 3.05 23.31 28.83
C THR A 523 2.71 22.61 27.52
N LYS A 524 2.25 23.36 26.52
CA LYS A 524 2.04 22.80 25.18
C LYS A 524 3.38 22.35 24.62
N THR A 525 3.46 21.11 24.17
CA THR A 525 4.59 20.61 23.38
C THR A 525 4.14 20.39 21.94
N GLU A 526 5.10 20.18 21.05
CA GLU A 526 4.84 19.84 19.65
C GLU A 526 4.18 18.47 19.53
N ILE A 527 3.28 18.34 18.55
CA ILE A 527 2.63 17.06 18.24
C ILE A 527 3.66 16.19 17.50
N ILE A 528 3.84 14.95 17.97
CA ILE A 528 4.61 13.95 17.25
C ILE A 528 3.65 13.28 16.26
N GLU A 529 3.79 13.63 14.98
CA GLU A 529 2.93 13.08 13.91
C GLU A 529 2.99 11.55 13.87
N VAL A 530 4.19 10.98 14.01
CA VAL A 530 4.41 9.55 14.05
C VAL A 530 5.65 9.20 14.88
N LEU A 531 5.53 8.17 15.71
CA LEU A 531 6.62 7.51 16.43
C LEU A 531 6.63 6.03 16.04
N LEU A 532 7.54 5.66 15.14
CA LEU A 532 7.66 4.31 14.57
C LEU A 532 8.17 3.28 15.60
N PRO A 533 7.96 1.98 15.39
CA PRO A 533 8.63 0.93 16.16
C PRO A 533 10.15 1.15 16.19
N TYR A 534 10.80 0.93 17.33
CA TYR A 534 12.22 1.19 17.57
C TYR A 534 12.67 2.66 17.44
N ALA A 535 11.77 3.60 17.13
CA ALA A 535 12.11 5.01 17.05
C ALA A 535 12.14 5.68 18.42
N HIS A 536 12.83 6.81 18.48
CA HIS A 536 12.81 7.71 19.63
C HIS A 536 12.65 9.16 19.20
N TYR A 537 12.06 9.96 20.10
CA TYR A 537 11.87 11.39 19.94
C TYR A 537 12.38 12.10 21.20
N GLU A 538 13.11 13.20 21.00
CA GLU A 538 13.75 13.95 22.09
C GLU A 538 13.11 15.33 22.25
N ILE A 539 12.79 15.70 23.49
CA ILE A 539 12.22 16.98 23.88
C ILE A 539 13.11 17.57 24.96
N GLU A 540 13.56 18.81 24.76
CA GLU A 540 14.18 19.59 25.83
C GLU A 540 13.13 20.49 26.51
N SER A 541 13.09 20.48 27.84
CA SER A 541 12.23 21.36 28.62
C SER A 541 12.99 22.03 29.76
N ALA A 542 12.87 23.34 29.88
CA ALA A 542 13.46 24.09 30.98
C ALA A 542 12.50 24.10 32.18
N VAL A 543 12.98 23.67 33.35
CA VAL A 543 12.23 23.78 34.59
C VAL A 543 12.16 25.26 34.99
N PRO A 544 10.96 25.81 35.30
CA PRO A 544 10.84 27.16 35.81
C PRO A 544 11.73 27.40 37.04
N TYR A 545 12.63 28.37 36.92
CA TYR A 545 13.60 28.69 37.97
C TYR A 545 13.19 29.93 38.76
N SER A 546 13.38 29.88 40.07
CA SER A 546 13.31 31.06 40.94
C SER A 546 14.35 31.00 42.05
N PHE A 547 14.91 32.16 42.36
CA PHE A 547 15.77 32.32 43.52
C PHE A 547 14.97 32.00 44.80
N LEU A 548 15.52 31.17 45.69
CA LEU A 548 14.81 30.58 46.85
C LEU A 548 13.66 29.62 46.48
N GLY A 549 13.55 29.16 45.23
CA GLY A 549 12.66 28.07 44.82
C GLY A 549 11.15 28.34 44.95
N ARG A 550 10.71 29.60 45.08
CA ARG A 550 9.30 29.97 45.28
C ARG A 550 8.37 29.51 44.15
N SER A 551 8.79 29.66 42.90
CA SER A 551 8.06 29.25 41.70
C SER A 551 8.67 28.05 41.00
N THR A 552 9.65 27.39 41.64
CA THR A 552 10.21 26.15 41.11
C THR A 552 9.31 24.99 41.53
N PRO A 553 8.78 24.22 40.55
CA PRO A 553 7.88 23.10 40.84
C PRO A 553 8.60 22.01 41.63
N GLU A 554 7.88 21.18 42.38
CA GLU A 554 8.48 20.06 43.13
C GLU A 554 8.75 18.85 42.25
N THR A 555 7.79 18.57 41.37
CA THR A 555 7.86 17.49 40.40
C THR A 555 7.51 18.01 39.01
N VAL A 556 8.03 17.32 38.01
CA VAL A 556 7.62 17.47 36.61
C VAL A 556 6.98 16.17 36.19
N THR A 557 5.79 16.28 35.61
CA THR A 557 5.08 15.13 35.05
C THR A 557 5.18 15.19 33.53
N VAL A 558 5.65 14.12 32.91
CA VAL A 558 5.60 13.92 31.47
C VAL A 558 4.54 12.86 31.20
N LEU A 559 3.53 13.20 30.38
CA LEU A 559 2.47 12.31 29.95
C LEU A 559 2.53 12.18 28.42
N VAL A 560 2.55 10.95 27.91
CA VAL A 560 2.48 10.66 26.47
C VAL A 560 1.56 9.47 26.27
N ALA A 561 0.44 9.68 25.58
CA ALA A 561 -0.64 8.70 25.47
C ALA A 561 -1.06 8.18 26.86
N ASP A 562 -0.85 6.89 27.12
CA ASP A 562 -1.15 6.19 28.36
C ASP A 562 0.05 6.08 29.34
N SER A 563 1.24 6.52 28.92
CA SER A 563 2.46 6.47 29.73
C SER A 563 2.74 7.78 30.47
N GLN A 564 3.11 7.66 31.74
CA GLN A 564 3.40 8.80 32.60
C GLN A 564 4.69 8.58 33.41
N VAL A 565 5.54 9.59 33.46
CA VAL A 565 6.72 9.62 34.33
C VAL A 565 6.74 10.90 35.16
N GLN A 566 7.05 10.78 36.45
CA GLN A 566 7.21 11.91 37.36
C GLN A 566 8.66 11.99 37.84
N VAL A 567 9.25 13.17 37.75
CA VAL A 567 10.65 13.41 38.11
C VAL A 567 10.75 14.55 39.12
N PRO A 568 11.52 14.40 40.22
CA PRO A 568 11.75 15.50 41.15
C PRO A 568 12.67 16.56 40.54
N THR A 569 12.40 17.84 40.80
CA THR A 569 13.21 18.98 40.32
C THR A 569 14.38 19.34 41.24
N ASN A 570 14.49 18.64 42.38
CA ASN A 570 15.41 18.95 43.48
C ASN A 570 15.23 20.38 44.03
N LYS A 571 13.97 20.86 44.15
CA LYS A 571 13.61 22.17 44.74
C LYS A 571 14.31 22.46 46.08
N ASN A 572 14.37 21.49 46.99
CA ASN A 572 15.03 21.66 48.28
C ASN A 572 16.52 22.00 48.15
N GLN A 573 17.21 21.39 47.16
CA GLN A 573 18.60 21.70 46.88
C GLN A 573 18.75 23.13 46.35
N ILE A 574 17.83 23.62 45.51
CA ILE A 574 17.82 25.01 45.01
C ILE A 574 17.64 26.01 46.15
N ILE A 575 16.74 25.71 47.09
CA ILE A 575 16.50 26.55 48.27
C ILE A 575 17.78 26.64 49.12
N LEU A 576 18.40 25.49 49.40
CA LEU A 576 19.64 25.43 50.18
C LEU A 576 20.79 26.19 49.50
N GLU A 577 21.00 25.96 48.21
CA GLU A 577 22.02 26.66 47.40
C GLU A 577 21.77 28.18 47.38
N SER A 578 20.52 28.61 47.19
CA SER A 578 20.14 30.04 47.22
C SER A 578 20.41 30.67 48.59
N ALA A 579 20.11 29.95 49.67
CA ALA A 579 20.37 30.42 51.04
C ALA A 579 21.87 30.55 51.34
N ILE A 580 22.69 29.61 50.85
CA ILE A 580 24.16 29.69 50.96
C ILE A 580 24.69 30.91 50.22
N VAL A 581 24.19 31.19 49.01
CA VAL A 581 24.58 32.37 48.23
C VAL A 581 24.19 33.66 48.96
N LEU A 582 22.98 33.74 49.53
CA LEU A 582 22.56 34.89 50.35
C LEU A 582 23.47 35.08 51.56
N LEU A 583 23.81 33.99 52.26
CA LEU A 583 24.70 34.05 53.41
C LEU A 583 26.08 34.55 53.02
N LEU A 584 26.64 34.07 51.91
CA LEU A 584 27.94 34.54 51.40
C LEU A 584 27.90 36.00 51.00
N LEU A 585 26.85 36.46 50.31
CA LEU A 585 26.67 37.86 49.94
C LEU A 585 26.53 38.75 51.19
N LEU A 586 25.80 38.29 52.21
CA LEU A 586 25.68 38.98 53.49
C LEU A 586 27.02 39.07 54.21
N LEU A 587 27.80 37.98 54.25
CA LEU A 587 29.14 37.97 54.84
C LEU A 587 30.09 38.92 54.11
N ILE A 588 30.05 38.95 52.78
CA ILE A 588 30.82 39.90 51.96
C ILE A 588 30.39 41.34 52.26
N LEU A 589 29.09 41.62 52.34
CA LEU A 589 28.57 42.95 52.66
C LEU A 589 29.03 43.40 54.05
N VAL A 590 28.91 42.53 55.06
CA VAL A 590 29.38 42.78 56.42
C VAL A 590 30.89 43.05 56.43
N LEU A 591 31.67 42.27 55.69
CA LEU A 591 33.12 42.46 55.55
C LEU A 591 33.43 43.83 54.91
N VAL A 592 32.74 44.20 53.84
CA VAL A 592 32.88 45.51 53.17
C VAL A 592 32.53 46.65 54.12
N ILE A 593 31.46 46.53 54.90
CA ILE A 593 31.07 47.51 55.92
C ILE A 593 32.15 47.63 56.99
N LEU A 594 32.66 46.51 57.52
CA LEU A 594 33.72 46.49 58.55
C LEU A 594 35.03 47.09 58.05
N ILE A 595 35.39 46.86 56.78
CA ILE A 595 36.52 47.50 56.11
C ILE A 595 36.28 49.02 55.98
N ARG A 596 35.08 49.44 55.55
CA ARG A 596 34.72 50.86 55.37
C ARG A 596 34.71 51.65 56.68
N PHE A 597 34.29 51.02 57.79
CA PHE A 597 34.35 51.60 59.13
C PHE A 597 35.73 51.48 59.81
N LYS A 598 36.79 51.10 59.08
CA LYS A 598 38.18 50.90 59.58
C LYS A 598 38.33 49.92 60.75
N LYS A 599 37.33 49.07 61.03
CA LYS A 599 37.40 48.04 62.08
C LYS A 599 38.25 46.83 61.68
N ILE A 600 38.54 46.66 60.39
CA ILE A 600 39.45 45.63 59.86
C ILE A 600 40.48 46.31 58.94
N GLN A 601 41.78 46.15 59.24
CA GLN A 601 42.88 46.59 58.38
C GLN A 601 43.29 45.45 57.45
N ILE A 602 43.04 45.59 56.14
CA ILE A 602 43.37 44.59 55.10
C ILE A 602 44.88 44.22 55.11
N SER A 603 45.76 45.15 55.51
CA SER A 603 47.21 44.92 55.60
C SER A 603 47.61 43.80 56.57
N LYS A 604 46.90 43.59 57.69
CA LYS A 604 47.22 42.53 58.66
C LYS A 604 46.80 41.12 58.23
N PHE A 605 45.88 41.02 57.26
CA PHE A 605 45.36 39.72 56.78
C PHE A 605 46.16 39.19 55.59
N ARG A 606 46.78 40.09 54.81
CA ARG A 606 47.60 39.76 53.65
C ARG A 606 48.81 38.89 54.01
N ASP A 607 49.42 39.14 55.17
CA ASP A 607 50.56 38.34 55.67
C ASP A 607 50.13 36.94 56.12
N LYS A 608 48.94 36.77 56.70
CA LYS A 608 48.42 35.46 57.14
C LYS A 608 47.96 34.57 55.98
N ILE A 609 47.36 35.15 54.93
CA ILE A 609 46.97 34.39 53.73
C ILE A 609 48.22 33.88 53.00
N ARG A 610 49.29 34.68 52.94
CA ARG A 610 50.58 34.28 52.34
C ARG A 610 51.21 33.07 53.05
N VAL A 611 51.10 33.00 54.38
CA VAL A 611 51.57 31.87 55.20
C VAL A 611 50.71 30.62 55.01
N LEU A 612 49.40 30.76 54.81
CA LEU A 612 48.48 29.63 54.63
C LEU A 612 48.63 28.99 53.23
N VAL A 613 48.75 29.81 52.18
CA VAL A 613 48.99 29.34 50.80
C VAL A 613 50.34 28.62 50.70
N GLY A 614 51.37 29.10 51.40
CA GLY A 614 52.68 28.44 51.47
C GLY A 614 52.71 27.10 52.22
N ARG A 615 51.69 26.78 53.04
CA ARG A 615 51.54 25.45 53.67
C ARG A 615 50.81 24.45 52.78
N ILE A 616 49.91 24.92 51.91
CA ILE A 616 49.13 24.05 51.01
C ILE A 616 49.98 23.62 49.81
N THR A 617 50.85 24.49 49.29
CA THR A 617 51.75 24.15 48.17
C THR A 617 52.91 23.21 48.55
N LYS A 618 53.09 22.88 49.84
CA LYS A 618 54.22 22.07 50.32
C LYS A 618 53.91 20.58 50.50
N LYS A 619 52.67 20.12 50.25
CA LYS A 619 52.24 18.75 50.60
C LYS A 619 52.21 17.75 49.44
N ASP A 620 52.37 18.15 48.18
CA ASP A 620 52.28 17.26 47.02
C ASP A 620 53.56 17.24 46.18
N ASN A 621 54.65 16.68 46.72
CA ASN A 621 55.75 16.14 45.91
C ASN A 621 56.52 15.10 46.75
N PRO A 622 56.28 13.79 46.59
CA PRO A 622 57.27 12.80 46.98
C PRO A 622 58.43 12.82 45.97
N PRO A 623 59.69 12.72 46.39
CA PRO A 623 60.82 12.67 45.47
C PRO A 623 60.82 11.32 44.72
N LEU A 624 61.03 11.40 43.41
CA LEU A 624 61.43 10.27 42.57
C LEU A 624 62.76 9.69 43.07
N SER A 625 62.75 8.40 43.40
CA SER A 625 63.92 7.52 43.37
C SER A 625 63.48 6.17 42.83
#